data_AF-A0AAW4ELP7-F1
#
_entry.id   AF-A0AAW4ELP7-F1
#
_cell.length_a   1.000
_cell.length_b   1.000
_cell.length_c   1.000
_cell.angle_alpha   90.00
_cell.angle_beta   90.00
_cell.angle_gamma   90.00
#
_symmetry.space_group_name_H-M   'P 1'
#
loop_
_entity.id
_entity.type
_entity.pdbx_description
1 polymer ?
#
loop_
_entity_poly.entity_id
_entity_poly.type
_entity_poly.pdbx_seq_one_letter_code
_entity_poly.pdbx_strand_id
1 'polypeptide(L)'
;MTTTSDTTTEAAQSGAPLFYTRPVPLQADVHADVRILPGKLEFAAGSNSIPLVLGEFSLALHHFPILFAGPTAVPMAAVGITTENLFITDGLWADETYIPAYLRRHPFIFIDTGKDNDFLLGIDEESPRIARGGEEGQPLFVDGKAAEIVQQALEFCGQFTREHEQTQAFSKALLENNLLVERNATIRLPDGREFNLNGFFVVDVEKFVALPDATVVEWHRSGWLALIHQHLMSLGRFNDLTRRQAERNAA
;
A
#
# COMPACT_ATOMS: atom_id res chain seq x y z
N MET A 1 -19.78 -1.80 51.61
CA MET A 1 -18.56 -2.25 50.92
C MET A 1 -18.93 -3.56 50.25
N THR A 2 -18.97 -3.69 48.92
CA THR A 2 -18.08 -3.11 47.93
C THR A 2 -18.87 -2.96 46.62
N THR A 3 -18.88 -1.74 46.10
CA THR A 3 -19.25 -1.42 44.72
C THR A 3 -18.16 -1.94 43.79
N THR A 4 -18.52 -2.63 42.72
CA THR A 4 -17.62 -2.82 41.58
C THR A 4 -18.38 -2.41 40.34
N SER A 5 -18.32 -1.11 40.09
CA SER A 5 -18.47 -0.56 38.76
C SER A 5 -17.19 -0.82 37.99
N ASP A 6 -17.38 -0.97 36.70
CA ASP A 6 -16.60 -0.35 35.62
C ASP A 6 -15.75 -1.21 34.69
N THR A 7 -16.17 -1.05 33.42
CA THR A 7 -15.36 -0.98 32.21
C THR A 7 -14.71 -2.26 31.74
N THR A 8 -15.55 -3.13 31.16
CA THR A 8 -15.19 -3.69 29.86
C THR A 8 -15.24 -2.54 28.85
N THR A 9 -14.10 -1.88 28.62
CA THR A 9 -13.93 -1.02 27.44
C THR A 9 -14.02 -1.94 26.22
N GLU A 10 -15.22 -1.98 25.65
CA GLU A 10 -15.53 -2.59 24.37
C GLU A 10 -14.64 -1.89 23.33
N ALA A 11 -13.59 -2.59 22.89
CA ALA A 11 -12.73 -2.14 21.82
C ALA A 11 -13.61 -1.96 20.56
N ALA A 12 -13.79 -0.71 20.13
CA ALA A 12 -14.44 -0.40 18.87
C ALA A 12 -13.70 -1.15 17.74
N GLN A 13 -14.45 -1.95 16.98
CA GLN A 13 -13.95 -2.71 15.85
C GLN A 13 -13.27 -1.79 14.83
N SER A 14 -12.03 -2.13 14.50
CA SER A 14 -11.14 -1.52 13.53
C SER A 14 -11.74 -1.51 12.11
N GLY A 15 -11.95 -0.32 11.51
CA GLY A 15 -12.55 -0.16 10.18
C GLY A 15 -11.87 0.83 9.23
N ALA A 16 -10.70 1.37 9.59
CA ALA A 16 -9.95 2.31 8.74
C ALA A 16 -9.00 1.57 7.77
N PRO A 17 -8.76 2.11 6.55
CA PRO A 17 -7.76 1.57 5.63
C PRO A 17 -6.36 1.51 6.25
N LEU A 18 -5.52 0.59 5.79
CA LEU A 18 -4.14 0.44 6.28
C LEU A 18 -3.42 1.80 6.29
N PHE A 19 -2.76 2.12 7.41
CA PHE A 19 -2.05 3.38 7.70
C PHE A 19 -2.91 4.63 7.96
N TYR A 20 -4.23 4.56 7.82
CA TYR A 20 -5.12 5.67 8.15
C TYR A 20 -5.66 5.48 9.56
N THR A 21 -5.55 6.51 10.39
CA THR A 21 -6.04 6.46 11.77
C THR A 21 -7.44 7.06 11.88
N ARG A 22 -7.64 8.27 11.32
CA ARG A 22 -8.91 8.99 11.37
C ARG A 22 -9.20 9.70 10.04
N PRO A 23 -9.56 8.95 8.98
CA PRO A 23 -9.95 9.53 7.70
C PRO A 23 -11.32 10.22 7.81
N VAL A 24 -11.37 11.52 7.52
CA VAL A 24 -12.60 12.32 7.50
C VAL A 24 -12.70 13.14 6.20
N PRO A 25 -13.91 13.53 5.75
CA PRO A 25 -14.06 14.41 4.59
C PRO A 25 -13.31 15.73 4.79
N LEU A 26 -12.56 16.15 3.76
CA LEU A 26 -11.87 17.43 3.75
C LEU A 26 -12.89 18.58 3.59
N GLN A 27 -12.87 19.52 4.53
CA GLN A 27 -13.79 20.66 4.58
C GLN A 27 -13.01 21.96 4.80
N ALA A 28 -13.36 23.01 4.05
CA ALA A 28 -12.62 24.27 4.04
C ALA A 28 -12.69 25.04 5.36
N ASP A 29 -13.82 24.98 6.06
CA ASP A 29 -14.05 25.61 7.36
C ASP A 29 -13.36 24.85 8.52
N VAL A 30 -13.35 23.52 8.47
CA VAL A 30 -12.72 22.67 9.49
C VAL A 30 -11.20 22.61 9.34
N HIS A 31 -10.69 22.63 8.11
CA HIS A 31 -9.27 22.39 7.81
C HIS A 31 -8.56 23.64 7.28
N ALA A 32 -9.11 24.84 7.53
CA ALA A 32 -8.55 26.11 7.06
C ALA A 32 -7.12 26.37 7.56
N ASP A 33 -6.80 25.95 8.79
CA ASP A 33 -5.52 26.14 9.46
C ASP A 33 -4.58 24.93 9.33
N VAL A 34 -4.99 23.91 8.57
CA VAL A 34 -4.24 22.67 8.38
C VAL A 34 -3.21 22.84 7.27
N ARG A 35 -2.00 22.35 7.57
CA ARG A 35 -0.88 22.30 6.65
C ARG A 35 -0.27 20.91 6.61
N ILE A 36 0.27 20.52 5.46
CA ILE A 36 0.91 19.24 5.25
C ILE A 36 2.42 19.38 5.35
N LEU A 37 3.01 18.69 6.32
CA LEU A 37 4.44 18.55 6.48
C LEU A 37 5.04 17.64 5.40
N PRO A 38 6.28 17.91 4.95
CA PRO A 38 6.96 17.08 3.97
C PRO A 38 7.40 15.73 4.54
N GLY A 39 7.50 14.75 3.65
CA GLY A 39 8.65 13.84 3.60
C GLY A 39 8.76 12.68 4.59
N LYS A 40 7.99 12.62 5.68
CA LYS A 40 8.15 11.52 6.64
C LYS A 40 7.07 10.44 6.52
N LEU A 41 7.51 9.18 6.53
CA LEU A 41 6.72 7.96 6.30
C LEU A 41 6.74 7.01 7.51
N GLU A 42 7.03 7.49 8.73
CA GLU A 42 7.11 6.62 9.92
C GLU A 42 5.84 5.80 10.16
N PHE A 43 4.67 6.29 9.71
CA PHE A 43 3.40 5.57 9.79
C PHE A 43 3.43 4.20 9.11
N ALA A 44 4.34 3.97 8.17
CA ALA A 44 4.52 2.71 7.46
C ALA A 44 5.70 1.87 8.00
N ALA A 45 6.43 2.33 9.01
CA ALA A 45 7.63 1.67 9.54
C ALA A 45 7.33 0.29 10.16
N GLY A 46 6.12 0.12 10.69
CA GLY A 46 5.65 -1.15 11.28
C GLY A 46 4.98 -2.11 10.29
N SER A 47 5.13 -1.90 8.98
CA SER A 47 4.59 -2.81 7.97
C SER A 47 5.67 -3.38 7.06
N ASN A 48 5.60 -4.69 6.83
CA ASN A 48 6.49 -5.41 5.93
C ASN A 48 5.97 -5.50 4.49
N SER A 49 4.77 -4.97 4.23
CA SER A 49 4.15 -5.03 2.91
C SER A 49 3.31 -3.79 2.64
N ILE A 50 3.30 -3.36 1.38
CA ILE A 50 2.57 -2.18 0.92
C ILE A 50 1.68 -2.57 -0.26
N PRO A 51 0.37 -2.25 -0.25
CA PRO A 51 -0.50 -2.48 -1.40
C PRO A 51 0.00 -1.75 -2.65
N LEU A 52 -0.16 -2.41 -3.80
CA LEU A 52 0.15 -1.86 -5.12
C LEU A 52 -1.12 -1.79 -5.98
N VAL A 53 -1.07 -0.92 -6.99
CA VAL A 53 -1.97 -0.98 -8.15
C VAL A 53 -1.20 -1.43 -9.41
N LEU A 54 -1.91 -1.84 -10.46
CA LEU A 54 -1.24 -2.41 -11.65
C LEU A 54 -0.29 -1.43 -12.35
N GLY A 55 -0.63 -0.13 -12.37
CA GLY A 55 0.13 0.90 -13.07
C GLY A 55 1.55 1.11 -12.52
N GLU A 56 1.83 0.61 -11.32
CA GLU A 56 3.14 0.73 -10.69
C GLU A 56 4.01 -0.54 -10.76
N PHE A 57 3.53 -1.65 -11.32
CA PHE A 57 4.29 -2.91 -11.36
C PHE A 57 5.64 -2.75 -12.09
N SER A 58 5.67 -2.01 -13.21
CA SER A 58 6.89 -1.78 -13.98
C SER A 58 7.97 -1.05 -13.18
N LEU A 59 7.59 -0.16 -12.26
CA LEU A 59 8.53 0.55 -11.39
C LEU A 59 8.86 -0.31 -10.16
N ALA A 60 7.85 -0.90 -9.53
CA ALA A 60 8.00 -1.69 -8.31
C ALA A 60 8.88 -2.94 -8.49
N LEU A 61 8.81 -3.62 -9.65
CA LEU A 61 9.57 -4.85 -9.89
C LEU A 61 11.09 -4.68 -9.80
N HIS A 62 11.58 -3.44 -9.98
CA HIS A 62 13.01 -3.13 -9.88
C HIS A 62 13.51 -3.11 -8.43
N HIS A 63 12.60 -2.95 -7.46
CA HIS A 63 12.96 -2.69 -6.07
C HIS A 63 12.39 -3.73 -5.09
N PHE A 64 11.22 -4.30 -5.38
CA PHE A 64 10.48 -5.14 -4.44
C PHE A 64 10.04 -6.45 -5.09
N PRO A 65 9.98 -7.56 -4.33
CA PRO A 65 9.12 -8.67 -4.68
C PRO A 65 7.66 -8.17 -4.68
N ILE A 66 6.96 -8.40 -5.79
CA ILE A 66 5.51 -8.23 -5.89
C ILE A 66 4.91 -9.59 -5.56
N LEU A 67 3.96 -9.63 -4.62
CA LEU A 67 3.28 -10.83 -4.14
C LEU A 67 1.77 -10.57 -4.09
N PHE A 68 0.96 -11.61 -3.99
CA PHE A 68 -0.47 -11.47 -3.76
C PHE A 68 -0.84 -11.92 -2.34
N ALA A 69 -1.76 -11.23 -1.68
CA ALA A 69 -2.17 -11.53 -0.31
C ALA A 69 -3.68 -11.46 -0.10
N GLY A 70 -4.16 -12.23 0.88
CA GLY A 70 -5.56 -12.26 1.26
C GLY A 70 -6.50 -12.95 0.26
N PRO A 71 -7.79 -13.06 0.59
CA PRO A 71 -8.77 -13.82 -0.20
C PRO A 71 -9.09 -13.19 -1.56
N THR A 72 -8.87 -11.88 -1.71
CA THR A 72 -9.08 -11.14 -2.97
C THR A 72 -7.79 -11.00 -3.79
N ALA A 73 -6.69 -11.64 -3.36
CA ALA A 73 -5.40 -11.58 -4.02
C ALA A 73 -4.93 -10.13 -4.31
N VAL A 74 -4.89 -9.29 -3.28
CA VAL A 74 -4.38 -7.92 -3.43
C VAL A 74 -2.88 -7.98 -3.73
N PRO A 75 -2.36 -7.31 -4.77
CA PRO A 75 -0.94 -7.25 -5.00
C PRO A 75 -0.25 -6.33 -3.97
N MET A 76 0.89 -6.79 -3.48
CA MET A 76 1.66 -6.19 -2.39
C MET A 76 3.14 -6.13 -2.78
N ALA A 77 3.80 -5.00 -2.56
CA ALA A 77 5.25 -4.93 -2.49
C ALA A 77 5.72 -5.47 -1.14
N ALA A 78 6.61 -6.47 -1.14
CA ALA A 78 7.30 -6.90 0.07
C ALA A 78 8.43 -5.92 0.40
N VAL A 79 8.31 -5.23 1.53
CA VAL A 79 9.24 -4.20 2.01
C VAL A 79 9.93 -4.60 3.32
N GLY A 80 9.59 -5.77 3.86
CA GLY A 80 10.20 -6.35 5.05
C GLY A 80 10.09 -7.87 5.09
N ILE A 81 10.86 -8.49 5.99
CA ILE A 81 10.85 -9.94 6.20
C ILE A 81 10.03 -10.30 7.44
N THR A 82 10.16 -9.51 8.50
CA THR A 82 9.36 -9.60 9.73
C THR A 82 8.19 -8.63 9.64
N THR A 83 7.91 -7.81 10.66
CA THR A 83 6.91 -6.74 10.61
C THR A 83 7.51 -5.38 10.24
N GLU A 84 8.82 -5.22 10.34
CA GLU A 84 9.50 -3.93 10.09
C GLU A 84 9.59 -3.63 8.59
N ASN A 85 9.31 -2.37 8.22
CA ASN A 85 9.60 -1.85 6.91
C ASN A 85 11.09 -1.54 6.80
N LEU A 86 11.82 -2.35 6.05
CA LEU A 86 13.25 -2.14 5.92
C LEU A 86 13.54 -0.82 5.20
N PHE A 87 12.64 -0.35 4.32
CA PHE A 87 12.83 0.82 3.43
C PHE A 87 12.66 2.16 4.12
N ILE A 88 12.44 2.15 5.43
CA ILE A 88 12.34 3.37 6.23
C ILE A 88 13.49 3.41 7.24
N THR A 89 14.19 4.55 7.28
CA THR A 89 15.19 4.89 8.30
C THR A 89 14.90 6.31 8.76
N ASP A 90 14.72 6.53 10.07
CA ASP A 90 14.38 7.83 10.65
C ASP A 90 13.16 8.53 9.98
N GLY A 91 12.22 7.71 9.50
CA GLY A 91 11.02 8.17 8.79
C GLY A 91 11.22 8.49 7.32
N LEU A 92 12.44 8.43 6.80
CA LEU A 92 12.74 8.69 5.41
C LEU A 92 12.73 7.37 4.61
N TRP A 93 12.18 7.43 3.40
CA TRP A 93 12.27 6.32 2.47
C TRP A 93 13.71 6.16 1.96
N ALA A 94 14.10 4.93 1.63
CA ALA A 94 15.39 4.65 1.03
C ALA A 94 15.60 5.44 -0.28
N ASP A 95 16.78 6.03 -0.43
CA ASP A 95 17.16 6.79 -1.63
C ASP A 95 17.07 5.94 -2.90
N GLU A 96 16.82 6.60 -4.03
CA GLU A 96 16.74 6.00 -5.38
C GLU A 96 15.81 4.78 -5.48
N THR A 97 14.87 4.66 -4.55
CA THR A 97 13.93 3.54 -4.46
C THR A 97 12.53 4.05 -4.74
N TYR A 98 11.80 3.37 -5.62
CA TYR A 98 10.40 3.69 -5.90
C TYR A 98 9.54 3.70 -4.60
N ILE A 99 8.71 4.73 -4.42
CA ILE A 99 7.76 4.82 -3.30
C ILE A 99 6.38 4.37 -3.81
N PRO A 100 5.81 3.26 -3.28
CA PRO A 100 4.49 2.79 -3.67
C PRO A 100 3.41 3.88 -3.63
N ALA A 101 2.47 3.85 -4.58
CA ALA A 101 1.44 4.87 -4.70
C ALA A 101 0.57 4.96 -3.43
N TYR A 102 0.34 3.83 -2.75
CA TYR A 102 -0.41 3.77 -1.50
C TYR A 102 0.20 4.65 -0.40
N LEU A 103 1.54 4.72 -0.29
CA LEU A 103 2.23 5.60 0.67
C LEU A 103 2.17 7.07 0.25
N ARG A 104 2.33 7.34 -1.04
CA ARG A 104 2.29 8.72 -1.61
C ARG A 104 0.91 9.36 -1.49
N ARG A 105 -0.15 8.53 -1.48
CA ARG A 105 -1.54 8.97 -1.32
C ARG A 105 -1.80 9.61 0.05
N HIS A 106 -1.21 9.05 1.11
CA HIS A 106 -1.40 9.53 2.48
C HIS A 106 -0.84 10.96 2.64
N PRO A 107 -1.53 11.88 3.35
CA PRO A 107 -2.68 11.62 4.23
C PRO A 107 -4.05 11.71 3.55
N PHE A 108 -4.09 11.92 2.23
CA PHE A 108 -5.35 12.04 1.51
C PHE A 108 -5.93 10.67 1.18
N ILE A 109 -7.25 10.61 1.01
CA ILE A 109 -7.96 9.41 0.58
C ILE A 109 -9.28 9.80 -0.09
N PHE A 110 -9.82 8.95 -0.95
CA PHE A 110 -11.20 9.06 -1.38
C PHE A 110 -12.11 8.26 -0.46
N ILE A 111 -13.12 8.92 0.08
CA ILE A 111 -14.16 8.34 0.91
C ILE A 111 -15.39 8.13 0.01
N ASP A 112 -15.81 6.88 -0.13
CA ASP A 112 -17.03 6.52 -0.85
C ASP A 112 -18.25 7.07 -0.07
N THR A 113 -19.11 7.81 -0.76
CA THR A 113 -20.32 8.39 -0.18
C THR A 113 -21.52 7.43 -0.20
N GLY A 114 -21.38 6.26 -0.82
CA GLY A 114 -22.42 5.26 -0.99
C GLY A 114 -23.50 5.64 -2.00
N LYS A 115 -23.32 6.72 -2.76
CA LYS A 115 -24.24 7.20 -3.80
C LYS A 115 -23.51 7.30 -5.13
N ASP A 116 -24.05 6.68 -6.17
CA ASP A 116 -23.65 6.87 -7.57
C ASP A 116 -22.13 6.80 -7.88
N ASN A 117 -21.36 6.06 -7.07
CA ASN A 117 -19.89 6.01 -7.14
C ASN A 117 -19.23 7.40 -6.93
N ASP A 118 -19.87 8.26 -6.14
CA ASP A 118 -19.36 9.57 -5.75
C ASP A 118 -18.36 9.43 -4.59
N PHE A 119 -17.18 10.02 -4.79
CA PHE A 119 -16.12 10.08 -3.81
C PHE A 119 -15.91 11.50 -3.31
N LEU A 120 -15.68 11.64 -2.01
CA LEU A 120 -15.18 12.89 -1.42
C LEU A 120 -13.69 12.76 -1.12
N LEU A 121 -12.93 13.82 -1.37
CA LEU A 121 -11.58 13.91 -0.85
C LEU A 121 -11.67 13.99 0.67
N GLY A 122 -11.04 13.01 1.33
CA GLY A 122 -10.81 12.96 2.75
C GLY A 122 -9.35 13.17 3.09
N ILE A 123 -9.10 13.39 4.37
CA ILE A 123 -7.79 13.55 4.98
C ILE A 123 -7.74 12.77 6.29
N ASP A 124 -6.61 12.13 6.57
CA ASP A 124 -6.33 11.58 7.88
C ASP A 124 -5.89 12.70 8.84
N GLU A 125 -6.79 13.13 9.72
CA GLU A 125 -6.50 14.22 10.64
C GLU A 125 -5.52 13.86 11.76
N GLU A 126 -5.33 12.57 12.01
CA GLU A 126 -4.37 12.06 13.00
C GLU A 126 -3.03 11.68 12.35
N SER A 127 -2.87 12.00 11.06
CA SER A 127 -1.61 11.78 10.37
C SER A 127 -0.48 12.60 11.02
N PRO A 128 0.72 12.01 11.22
CA PRO A 128 1.89 12.74 11.73
C PRO A 128 2.37 13.84 10.77
N ARG A 129 1.82 13.90 9.56
CA ARG A 129 2.12 14.93 8.56
C ARG A 129 1.20 16.17 8.69
N ILE A 130 0.28 16.19 9.64
CA ILE A 130 -0.64 17.31 9.87
C ILE A 130 -0.02 18.29 10.85
N ALA A 131 0.12 19.55 10.42
CA ALA A 131 0.41 20.69 11.28
C ALA A 131 -0.81 21.61 11.34
N ARG A 132 -1.09 22.17 12.53
CA ARG A 132 -2.22 23.08 12.77
C ARG A 132 -1.73 24.40 13.36
N GLY A 133 -2.33 25.51 12.92
CA GLY A 133 -2.10 26.84 13.50
C GLY A 133 -0.67 27.41 13.35
N GLY A 134 0.16 26.81 12.50
CA GLY A 134 1.54 27.26 12.22
C GLY A 134 1.76 27.68 10.77
N GLU A 135 3.01 28.02 10.43
CA GLU A 135 3.42 28.40 9.05
C GLU A 135 4.17 27.28 8.32
N GLU A 136 4.55 26.22 9.05
CA GLU A 136 5.29 25.09 8.49
C GLU A 136 4.42 24.20 7.59
N GLY A 137 5.00 23.67 6.51
CA GLY A 137 4.30 22.83 5.56
C GLY A 137 3.46 23.60 4.54
N GLN A 138 2.78 22.84 3.66
CA GLN A 138 1.95 23.39 2.59
C GLN A 138 0.50 23.56 3.08
N PRO A 139 -0.12 24.75 2.93
CA PRO A 139 -1.48 24.97 3.38
C PRO A 139 -2.48 24.20 2.49
N LEU A 140 -3.54 23.67 3.10
CA LEU A 140 -4.64 23.06 2.33
C LEU A 140 -5.55 24.11 1.69
N PHE A 141 -5.72 25.26 2.35
CA PHE A 141 -6.56 26.35 1.87
C PHE A 141 -5.84 27.69 1.95
N VAL A 142 -6.10 28.56 0.97
CA VAL A 142 -5.65 29.96 0.92
C VAL A 142 -6.85 30.82 0.58
N ASP A 143 -7.15 31.83 1.39
CA ASP A 143 -8.32 32.71 1.25
C ASP A 143 -9.66 31.96 1.09
N GLY A 144 -9.82 30.86 1.85
CA GLY A 144 -11.01 30.01 1.82
C GLY A 144 -11.15 29.13 0.57
N LYS A 145 -10.13 29.08 -0.29
CA LYS A 145 -10.10 28.25 -1.51
C LYS A 145 -9.06 27.16 -1.39
N ALA A 146 -9.35 26.01 -2.00
CA ALA A 146 -8.41 24.88 -2.05
C ALA A 146 -7.07 25.31 -2.68
N ALA A 147 -5.98 25.04 -1.99
CA ALA A 147 -4.62 25.27 -2.47
C ALA A 147 -4.21 24.19 -3.50
N GLU A 148 -3.04 24.38 -4.13
CA GLU A 148 -2.53 23.48 -5.16
C GLU A 148 -2.41 22.02 -4.68
N ILE A 149 -1.96 21.81 -3.44
CA ILE A 149 -1.84 20.47 -2.85
C ILE A 149 -3.16 19.70 -2.81
N VAL A 150 -4.30 20.39 -2.63
CA VAL A 150 -5.63 19.77 -2.60
C VAL A 150 -6.05 19.35 -4.01
N GLN A 151 -5.71 20.14 -5.04
CA GLN A 151 -5.99 19.77 -6.44
C GLN A 151 -5.14 18.57 -6.86
N GLN A 152 -3.85 18.58 -6.52
CA GLN A 152 -2.96 17.45 -6.76
C GLN A 152 -3.46 16.18 -6.03
N ALA A 153 -3.97 16.32 -4.80
CA ALA A 153 -4.55 15.21 -4.05
C ALA A 153 -5.83 14.66 -4.69
N LEU A 154 -6.72 15.52 -5.20
CA LEU A 154 -7.93 15.11 -5.94
C LEU A 154 -7.55 14.27 -7.18
N GLU A 155 -6.62 14.77 -7.98
CA GLU A 155 -6.16 14.09 -9.19
C GLU A 155 -5.51 12.73 -8.86
N PHE A 156 -4.61 12.72 -7.87
CA PHE A 156 -3.90 11.52 -7.45
C PHE A 156 -4.83 10.45 -6.90
N CYS A 157 -5.73 10.82 -5.98
CA CYS A 157 -6.70 9.89 -5.42
C CYS A 157 -7.65 9.36 -6.50
N GLY A 158 -8.08 10.21 -7.44
CA GLY A 158 -8.90 9.78 -8.57
C GLY A 158 -8.19 8.79 -9.49
N GLN A 159 -6.91 9.01 -9.80
CA GLN A 159 -6.11 8.05 -10.56
C GLN A 159 -5.95 6.73 -9.78
N PHE A 160 -5.59 6.81 -8.50
CA PHE A 160 -5.42 5.64 -7.65
C PHE A 160 -6.69 4.79 -7.60
N THR A 161 -7.87 5.40 -7.43
CA THR A 161 -9.15 4.67 -7.39
C THR A 161 -9.43 3.93 -8.70
N ARG A 162 -9.21 4.57 -9.85
CA ARG A 162 -9.38 3.91 -11.16
C ARG A 162 -8.41 2.75 -11.34
N GLU A 163 -7.15 2.93 -10.96
CA GLU A 163 -6.16 1.83 -11.04
C GLU A 163 -6.48 0.71 -10.03
N HIS A 164 -7.05 1.04 -8.88
CA HIS A 164 -7.51 0.05 -7.91
C HIS A 164 -8.62 -0.84 -8.48
N GLU A 165 -9.61 -0.26 -9.17
CA GLU A 165 -10.68 -1.04 -9.84
C GLU A 165 -10.10 -2.01 -10.87
N GLN A 166 -9.15 -1.55 -11.71
CA GLN A 166 -8.47 -2.41 -12.67
C GLN A 166 -7.66 -3.52 -11.98
N THR A 167 -7.03 -3.19 -10.84
CA THR A 167 -6.28 -4.13 -10.01
C THR A 167 -7.20 -5.24 -9.47
N GLN A 168 -8.39 -4.89 -8.98
CA GLN A 168 -9.37 -5.88 -8.53
C GLN A 168 -9.81 -6.81 -9.66
N ALA A 169 -10.04 -6.28 -10.86
CA ALA A 169 -10.40 -7.09 -12.02
C ALA A 169 -9.30 -8.10 -12.39
N PHE A 170 -8.04 -7.66 -12.39
CA PHE A 170 -6.89 -8.53 -12.63
C PHE A 170 -6.75 -9.61 -11.55
N SER A 171 -6.79 -9.24 -10.26
CA SER A 171 -6.70 -10.20 -9.16
C SER A 171 -7.83 -11.23 -9.19
N LYS A 172 -9.06 -10.80 -9.49
CA LYS A 172 -10.20 -11.69 -9.69
C LYS A 172 -9.95 -12.67 -10.83
N ALA A 173 -9.42 -12.22 -11.96
CA ALA A 173 -9.12 -13.09 -13.10
C ALA A 173 -8.04 -14.14 -12.77
N LEU A 174 -7.01 -13.78 -11.99
CA LEU A 174 -6.01 -14.75 -11.51
C LEU A 174 -6.64 -15.83 -10.63
N LEU A 175 -7.56 -15.45 -9.74
CA LEU A 175 -8.29 -16.37 -8.86
C LEU A 175 -9.24 -17.29 -9.66
N GLU A 176 -10.03 -16.73 -10.57
CA GLU A 176 -10.99 -17.49 -11.40
C GLU A 176 -10.30 -18.51 -12.31
N ASN A 177 -9.09 -18.22 -12.78
CA ASN A 177 -8.26 -19.15 -13.56
C ASN A 177 -7.38 -20.05 -12.67
N ASN A 178 -7.55 -20.00 -11.34
CA ASN A 178 -6.80 -20.80 -10.37
C ASN A 178 -5.27 -20.68 -10.53
N LEU A 179 -4.80 -19.49 -10.91
CA LEU A 179 -3.38 -19.25 -11.21
C LEU A 179 -2.53 -18.97 -9.99
N LEU A 180 -3.15 -18.74 -8.83
CA LEU A 180 -2.41 -18.41 -7.61
C LEU A 180 -2.18 -19.66 -6.78
N VAL A 181 -0.98 -19.76 -6.23
CA VAL A 181 -0.59 -20.84 -5.33
C VAL A 181 0.13 -20.25 -4.13
N GLU A 182 -0.27 -20.72 -2.94
CA GLU A 182 0.34 -20.30 -1.70
C GLU A 182 1.82 -20.74 -1.66
N ARG A 183 2.67 -19.87 -1.14
CA ARG A 183 4.09 -20.14 -0.95
C ARG A 183 4.52 -19.73 0.45
N ASN A 184 5.47 -20.48 0.97
CA ASN A 184 6.23 -20.13 2.16
C ASN A 184 7.70 -20.01 1.75
N ALA A 185 8.37 -18.97 2.20
CA ALA A 185 9.79 -18.76 1.95
C ALA A 185 10.55 -18.72 3.28
N THR A 186 11.52 -19.61 3.43
CA THR A 186 12.47 -19.56 4.54
C THR A 186 13.68 -18.74 4.11
N ILE A 187 13.87 -17.61 4.77
CA ILE A 187 14.99 -16.71 4.58
C ILE A 187 16.03 -17.02 5.65
N ARG A 188 17.24 -17.39 5.21
CA ARG A 188 18.39 -17.58 6.09
C ARG A 188 19.31 -16.39 5.99
N LEU A 189 19.59 -15.74 7.12
CA LEU A 189 20.56 -14.66 7.19
C LEU A 189 21.99 -15.22 7.35
N PRO A 190 23.04 -14.44 6.97
CA PRO A 190 24.43 -14.84 7.13
C PRO A 190 24.84 -15.17 8.57
N ASP A 191 24.16 -14.59 9.56
CA ASP A 191 24.39 -14.83 10.99
C ASP A 191 23.71 -16.11 11.53
N GLY A 192 23.05 -16.88 10.66
CA GLY A 192 22.38 -18.12 11.00
C GLY A 192 20.93 -17.96 11.47
N ARG A 193 20.39 -16.74 11.58
CA ARG A 193 18.97 -16.55 11.86
C ARG A 193 18.12 -16.99 10.68
N GLU A 194 16.99 -17.63 10.98
CA GLU A 194 15.99 -18.01 9.98
C GLU A 194 14.68 -17.24 10.22
N PHE A 195 14.10 -16.74 9.13
CA PHE A 195 12.79 -16.10 9.11
C PHE A 195 11.90 -16.83 8.12
N ASN A 196 10.62 -16.98 8.46
CA ASN A 196 9.63 -17.54 7.54
C ASN A 196 8.70 -16.45 7.08
N LEU A 197 8.66 -16.21 5.78
CA LEU A 197 7.64 -15.42 5.13
C LEU A 197 6.53 -16.37 4.67
N ASN A 198 5.31 -16.13 5.15
CA ASN A 198 4.14 -16.96 4.90
C ASN A 198 2.94 -16.09 4.50
N GLY A 199 1.83 -16.71 4.10
CA GLY A 199 0.56 -16.03 3.87
C GLY A 199 0.50 -15.20 2.58
N PHE A 200 1.35 -15.55 1.60
CA PHE A 200 1.36 -14.92 0.29
C PHE A 200 1.20 -15.94 -0.82
N PHE A 201 0.76 -15.45 -1.97
CA PHE A 201 0.53 -16.22 -3.17
C PHE A 201 1.42 -15.68 -4.29
N VAL A 202 1.80 -16.58 -5.18
CA VAL A 202 2.47 -16.26 -6.45
C VAL A 202 1.76 -16.95 -7.59
N VAL A 203 1.99 -16.48 -8.82
CA VAL A 203 1.52 -17.17 -10.02
C VAL A 203 2.19 -18.55 -10.14
N ASP A 204 1.37 -19.58 -10.30
CA ASP A 204 1.76 -20.94 -10.67
C ASP A 204 2.13 -20.96 -12.16
N VAL A 205 3.42 -21.14 -12.45
CA VAL A 205 3.96 -21.08 -13.81
C VAL A 205 3.43 -22.22 -14.69
N GLU A 206 3.19 -23.40 -14.13
CA GLU A 206 2.68 -24.54 -14.91
C GLU A 206 1.25 -24.25 -15.37
N LYS A 207 0.40 -23.75 -14.45
CA LYS A 207 -0.97 -23.36 -14.81
C LYS A 207 -1.01 -22.15 -15.74
N PHE A 208 -0.09 -21.20 -15.57
CA PHE A 208 0.04 -20.04 -16.44
C PHE A 208 0.39 -20.44 -17.88
N VAL A 209 1.33 -21.36 -18.07
CA VAL A 209 1.68 -21.89 -19.41
C VAL A 209 0.53 -22.71 -20.00
N ALA A 210 -0.26 -23.37 -19.16
CA ALA A 210 -1.41 -24.18 -19.58
C ALA A 210 -2.70 -23.38 -19.84
N LEU A 211 -2.65 -22.03 -19.81
CA LEU A 211 -3.82 -21.20 -20.11
C LEU A 211 -4.34 -21.48 -21.54
N PRO A 212 -5.67 -21.50 -21.75
CA PRO A 212 -6.24 -21.63 -23.09
C PRO A 212 -5.83 -20.48 -24.01
N ASP A 213 -5.59 -20.77 -25.30
CA ASP A 213 -5.18 -19.78 -26.31
C ASP A 213 -6.07 -18.53 -26.34
N ALA A 214 -7.39 -18.70 -26.18
CA ALA A 214 -8.33 -17.59 -26.14
C ALA A 214 -8.05 -16.63 -24.97
N THR A 215 -7.80 -17.17 -23.77
CA THR A 215 -7.42 -16.41 -22.57
C THR A 215 -6.07 -15.72 -22.77
N VAL A 216 -5.10 -16.42 -23.37
CA VAL A 216 -3.79 -15.83 -23.67
C VAL A 216 -3.92 -14.63 -24.60
N VAL A 217 -4.70 -14.73 -25.69
CA VAL A 217 -4.93 -13.63 -26.63
C VAL A 217 -5.65 -12.46 -25.96
N GLU A 218 -6.66 -12.74 -25.14
CA GLU A 218 -7.38 -11.71 -24.37
C GLU A 218 -6.42 -10.97 -23.43
N TRP A 219 -5.64 -11.71 -22.64
CA TRP A 219 -4.75 -11.15 -21.63
C TRP A 219 -3.52 -10.45 -22.24
N HIS A 220 -3.11 -10.85 -23.44
CA HIS A 220 -2.12 -10.11 -24.20
C HIS A 220 -2.66 -8.73 -24.58
N ARG A 221 -3.90 -8.66 -25.08
CA ARG A 221 -4.54 -7.40 -25.51
C ARG A 221 -4.86 -6.47 -24.36
N SER A 222 -5.20 -7.00 -23.18
CA SER A 222 -5.42 -6.21 -21.96
C SER A 222 -4.12 -5.83 -21.23
N GLY A 223 -2.96 -6.38 -21.64
CA GLY A 223 -1.68 -6.17 -20.98
C GLY A 223 -1.45 -7.02 -19.73
N TRP A 224 -2.39 -7.88 -19.34
CA TRP A 224 -2.31 -8.72 -18.14
C TRP A 224 -1.18 -9.75 -18.19
N LEU A 225 -0.82 -10.26 -19.38
CA LEU A 225 0.37 -11.11 -19.49
C LEU A 225 1.64 -10.37 -19.07
N ALA A 226 1.79 -9.10 -19.42
CA ALA A 226 2.96 -8.32 -19.02
C ALA A 226 3.04 -8.16 -17.50
N LEU A 227 1.90 -7.89 -16.85
CA LEU A 227 1.81 -7.78 -15.39
C LEU A 227 2.21 -9.08 -14.67
N ILE A 228 1.78 -10.23 -15.19
CA ILE A 228 2.18 -11.54 -14.66
C ILE A 228 3.71 -11.74 -14.77
N HIS A 229 4.31 -11.36 -15.91
CA HIS A 229 5.75 -11.45 -16.06
C HIS A 229 6.50 -10.49 -15.13
N GLN A 230 6.00 -9.27 -14.94
CA GLN A 230 6.59 -8.30 -14.00
C GLN A 230 6.54 -8.84 -12.56
N HIS A 231 5.42 -9.44 -12.15
CA HIS A 231 5.31 -10.20 -10.90
C HIS A 231 6.38 -11.29 -10.81
N LEU A 232 6.48 -12.19 -11.79
CA LEU A 232 7.44 -13.30 -11.77
C LEU A 232 8.90 -12.82 -11.74
N MET A 233 9.24 -11.78 -12.49
CA MET A 233 10.57 -11.18 -12.51
C MET A 233 10.91 -10.51 -11.17
N SER A 234 9.94 -9.86 -10.54
CA SER A 234 10.11 -9.20 -9.25
C SER A 234 10.51 -10.17 -8.13
N LEU A 235 10.18 -11.45 -8.24
CA LEU A 235 10.55 -12.47 -7.25
C LEU A 235 12.08 -12.58 -7.06
N GLY A 236 12.88 -12.21 -8.07
CA GLY A 236 14.33 -12.12 -7.92
C GLY A 236 14.80 -11.14 -6.84
N ARG A 237 13.95 -10.17 -6.46
CA ARG A 237 14.25 -9.16 -5.43
C ARG A 237 14.22 -9.69 -4.00
N PHE A 238 13.82 -10.94 -3.78
CA PHE A 238 13.92 -11.55 -2.45
C PHE A 238 15.35 -11.57 -1.91
N ASN A 239 16.34 -11.74 -2.79
CA ASN A 239 17.75 -11.70 -2.42
C ASN A 239 18.17 -10.30 -1.92
N ASP A 240 17.70 -9.24 -2.58
CA ASP A 240 17.95 -7.86 -2.16
C ASP A 240 17.31 -7.56 -0.81
N LEU A 241 16.06 -8.00 -0.62
CA LEU A 241 15.35 -7.84 0.65
C LEU A 241 16.08 -8.56 1.80
N THR A 242 16.58 -9.77 1.53
CA THR A 242 17.39 -10.57 2.48
C THR A 242 18.68 -9.85 2.85
N ARG A 243 19.42 -9.34 1.86
CA ARG A 243 20.64 -8.57 2.08
C ARG A 243 20.36 -7.33 2.94
N ARG A 244 19.27 -6.62 2.64
CA ARG A 244 18.88 -5.41 3.37
C ARG A 244 18.50 -5.69 4.83
N GLN A 245 17.86 -6.83 5.11
CA GLN A 245 17.62 -7.27 6.49
C GLN A 245 18.93 -7.57 7.22
N ALA A 246 19.89 -8.21 6.57
CA ALA A 246 21.20 -8.49 7.16
C ALA A 246 21.96 -7.19 7.50
N GLU A 247 21.92 -6.19 6.62
CA GLU A 247 22.51 -4.86 6.86
C GLU A 247 21.85 -4.15 8.05
N ARG A 248 20.50 -4.14 8.14
CA ARG A 248 19.76 -3.54 9.27
C ARG A 248 20.13 -4.18 10.60
N ASN A 249 20.37 -5.48 10.60
CA ASN A 249 20.72 -6.25 11.79
C ASN A 249 22.17 -6.05 12.26
N ALA A 250 23.05 -5.58 11.38
CA ALA A 250 24.46 -5.32 11.69
C ALA A 250 24.71 -3.88 12.16
N ALA A 251 23.77 -2.97 11.91
CA ALA A 251 23.77 -1.59 12.39
C ALA A 251 23.25 -1.49 13.84
#